data_AF-A0A949QCQ5-F1
#
_entry.id   AF-A0A949QCQ5-F1
#
_cell.length_a   1.000
_cell.length_b   1.000
_cell.length_c   1.000
_cell.angle_alpha   90.00
_cell.angle_beta   90.00
_cell.angle_gamma   90.00
#
_symmetry.space_group_name_H-M   'P 1'
#
loop_
_entity.id
_entity.type
_entity.pdbx_description
1 polymer ?
#
loop_
_entity_poly.entity_id
_entity_poly.type
_entity_poly.pdbx_seq_one_letter_code
_entity_poly.pdbx_strand_id
1 'polypeptide(L)'
;MRRWLFQGWEYYPVGANMPNDESAHVSVKFRTMDADSSVSAPIATGALKFDLTNQYSENIVPGSVNFTMGGKTYFDRAGNLYYNLDVATGNATKAGTLNYQSGEVTLDAWTTGASAAVSVKSMLTSMDGHPVDEVTFRAPVAPLRTGSVQVLATRLAGGLVNVSANTSGDFVGVDVSGHVDYETGVVRLRFGAYVVAAGNETQVWYSAAGVGTDGKIFKPAPVFADTIRFNAVGFTYLPLDADILGLDPVRLPQDGKVSIFRPGGFAVLGHTASITATVSNGQVINCA
;
A
#
# COMPACT_ATOMS: atom_id res chain seq x y z
N MET A 1 -26.32 -60.63 34.21
CA MET A 1 -24.93 -60.67 34.71
C MET A 1 -24.05 -61.21 33.59
N ARG A 2 -23.28 -60.37 32.88
CA ARG A 2 -22.40 -60.84 31.78
C ARG A 2 -21.16 -61.50 32.40
N ARG A 3 -20.96 -62.80 32.14
CA ARG A 3 -19.80 -63.56 32.61
C ARG A 3 -18.73 -63.53 31.52
N TRP A 4 -17.60 -62.89 31.80
CA TRP A 4 -16.46 -62.88 30.89
C TRP A 4 -15.68 -64.19 31.03
N LEU A 5 -15.47 -64.87 29.91
CA LEU A 5 -14.68 -66.11 29.84
C LEU A 5 -13.33 -65.73 29.22
N PHE A 6 -12.25 -65.88 29.97
CA PHE A 6 -10.90 -65.61 29.51
C PHE A 6 -10.24 -66.93 29.08
N GLN A 7 -9.66 -66.99 27.88
CA GLN A 7 -8.92 -68.14 27.32
C GLN A 7 -7.50 -67.71 26.92
N GLY A 8 -6.55 -68.65 26.91
CA GLY A 8 -5.18 -68.42 26.43
C GLY A 8 -4.15 -68.03 27.50
N TRP A 9 -4.23 -68.61 28.70
CA TRP A 9 -3.27 -68.36 29.77
C TRP A 9 -2.07 -69.31 29.62
N GLU A 10 -0.86 -68.77 29.74
CA GLU A 10 0.36 -69.56 29.88
C GLU A 10 0.86 -69.44 31.32
N TYR A 11 1.08 -70.58 31.98
CA TYR A 11 1.52 -70.62 33.37
C TYR A 11 3.04 -70.47 33.43
N TYR A 12 3.50 -69.35 33.96
CA TYR A 12 4.92 -69.18 34.32
C TYR A 12 5.11 -69.48 35.80
N PRO A 13 5.98 -70.43 36.18
CA PRO A 13 6.29 -70.68 37.58
C PRO A 13 7.07 -69.49 38.13
N VAL A 14 6.46 -68.77 39.07
CA VAL A 14 7.15 -67.76 39.88
C VAL A 14 7.52 -68.44 41.21
N GLY A 15 8.76 -68.27 41.68
CA GLY A 15 9.29 -68.93 42.89
C GLY A 15 8.68 -68.45 44.22
N ALA A 16 7.44 -67.98 44.21
CA ALA A 16 6.71 -67.50 45.38
C ALA A 16 5.28 -68.05 45.36
N ASN A 17 4.83 -68.59 46.49
CA ASN A 17 3.47 -69.09 46.66
C ASN A 17 2.56 -67.91 47.06
N MET A 18 1.44 -67.72 46.36
CA MET A 18 0.42 -66.77 46.82
C MET A 18 -0.21 -67.26 48.13
N PRO A 19 -0.49 -66.36 49.09
CA PRO A 19 -1.23 -66.72 50.29
C PRO A 19 -2.64 -67.21 49.93
N ASN A 20 -3.17 -68.16 50.70
CA ASN A 20 -4.49 -68.77 50.45
C ASN A 20 -5.63 -68.07 51.22
N ASP A 21 -5.42 -66.84 51.66
CA ASP A 21 -6.38 -66.02 52.40
C ASP A 21 -6.87 -64.82 51.56
N GLU A 22 -7.75 -64.01 52.15
CA GLU A 22 -8.35 -62.84 51.50
C GLU A 22 -7.34 -61.70 51.19
N SER A 23 -6.07 -61.83 51.59
CA SER A 23 -5.01 -60.86 51.26
C SER A 23 -4.48 -61.04 49.83
N ALA A 24 -4.71 -62.21 49.21
CA ALA A 24 -4.27 -62.50 47.87
C ALA A 24 -5.17 -61.85 46.82
N HIS A 25 -4.70 -60.72 46.26
CA HIS A 25 -5.36 -60.04 45.16
C HIS A 25 -4.43 -59.89 43.96
N VAL A 26 -4.97 -60.19 42.76
CA VAL A 26 -4.28 -59.98 41.48
C VAL A 26 -5.01 -58.90 40.72
N SER A 27 -4.33 -57.77 40.50
CA SER A 27 -4.86 -56.68 39.69
C SER A 27 -4.39 -56.84 38.25
N VAL A 28 -5.29 -57.25 37.36
CA VAL A 28 -5.01 -57.33 35.92
C VAL A 28 -5.61 -56.10 35.23
N LYS A 29 -4.78 -55.32 34.55
CA LYS A 29 -5.24 -54.28 33.62
C LYS A 29 -5.16 -54.83 32.21
N PHE A 30 -6.31 -55.04 31.58
CA PHE A 30 -6.41 -55.41 30.16
C PHE A 30 -7.15 -54.29 29.40
N ARG A 31 -6.85 -54.14 28.11
CA ARG A 31 -7.65 -53.32 27.20
C ARG A 31 -8.53 -54.26 26.38
N THR A 32 -9.83 -54.03 26.36
CA THR A 32 -10.71 -54.63 25.35
C THR A 32 -10.44 -53.93 24.01
N MET A 33 -10.56 -54.65 22.89
CA MET A 33 -10.66 -53.98 21.58
C MET A 33 -11.99 -53.21 21.58
N ASP A 34 -11.96 -51.99 22.11
CA ASP A 34 -13.04 -51.06 21.92
C ASP A 34 -13.01 -50.64 20.44
N ALA A 35 -14.19 -50.55 19.82
CA ALA A 35 -14.29 -50.10 18.43
C ALA A 35 -13.56 -48.76 18.26
N ASP A 36 -12.84 -48.60 17.14
CA ASP A 36 -12.17 -47.34 16.79
C ASP A 36 -13.17 -46.18 16.93
N SER A 37 -13.04 -45.41 18.00
CA SER A 37 -13.79 -44.18 18.17
C SER A 37 -13.07 -43.11 17.36
N SER A 38 -13.60 -42.76 16.19
CA SER A 38 -13.13 -41.61 15.42
C SER A 38 -13.38 -40.35 16.24
N VAL A 39 -12.33 -39.79 16.83
CA VAL A 39 -12.38 -38.47 17.45
C VAL A 39 -12.13 -37.43 16.37
N SER A 40 -13.16 -36.69 15.99
CA SER A 40 -13.01 -35.53 15.10
C SER A 40 -12.71 -34.30 15.94
N ALA A 41 -11.47 -33.85 15.94
CA ALA A 41 -11.10 -32.53 16.45
C ALA A 41 -11.24 -31.51 15.31
N PRO A 42 -11.99 -30.40 15.49
CA PRO A 42 -11.98 -29.33 14.50
C PRO A 42 -10.60 -28.67 14.51
N ILE A 43 -9.78 -28.98 13.51
CA ILE A 43 -8.60 -28.16 13.20
C ILE A 43 -9.14 -26.92 12.50
N ALA A 44 -9.09 -25.77 13.16
CA ALA A 44 -9.21 -24.49 12.47
C ALA A 44 -7.97 -24.37 11.57
N THR A 45 -8.12 -24.74 10.31
CA THR A 45 -7.07 -24.58 9.32
C THR A 45 -6.76 -23.08 9.19
N GLY A 46 -5.55 -22.69 9.59
CA GLY A 46 -5.01 -21.38 9.25
C GLY A 46 -4.91 -21.22 7.73
N ALA A 47 -4.69 -19.97 7.28
CA ALA A 47 -4.57 -19.65 5.86
C ALA A 47 -3.68 -20.66 5.11
N LEU A 48 -4.12 -21.08 3.92
CA LEU A 48 -3.38 -22.02 3.09
C LEU A 48 -2.21 -21.30 2.43
N LYS A 49 -0.99 -21.79 2.68
CA LYS A 49 0.25 -21.19 2.20
C LYS A 49 1.00 -22.11 1.26
N PHE A 50 1.47 -21.56 0.14
CA PHE A 50 2.36 -22.24 -0.80
C PHE A 50 3.13 -21.20 -1.62
N ASP A 51 4.16 -21.66 -2.32
CA ASP A 51 5.01 -20.84 -3.17
C ASP A 51 4.75 -21.18 -4.64
N LEU A 52 4.43 -20.16 -5.45
CA LEU A 52 4.22 -20.28 -6.89
C LEU A 52 5.51 -20.36 -7.70
N THR A 53 6.62 -19.85 -7.15
CA THR A 53 7.93 -19.81 -7.78
C THR A 53 8.90 -20.80 -7.15
N ASN A 54 8.41 -21.83 -6.46
CA ASN A 54 9.28 -22.79 -5.76
C ASN A 54 10.43 -23.30 -6.67
N GLN A 55 11.67 -23.19 -6.19
CA GLN A 55 12.95 -23.47 -6.89
C GLN A 55 13.43 -22.39 -7.87
N TYR A 56 12.65 -21.35 -8.12
CA TYR A 56 13.00 -20.20 -8.96
C TYR A 56 13.01 -18.94 -8.09
N SER A 57 14.05 -18.11 -8.23
CA SER A 57 14.20 -16.87 -7.45
C SER A 57 13.81 -15.63 -8.28
N GLU A 58 12.89 -15.80 -9.22
CA GLU A 58 12.46 -14.72 -10.12
C GLU A 58 11.28 -13.94 -9.53
N ASN A 59 11.24 -12.64 -9.78
CA ASN A 59 10.12 -11.82 -9.34
C ASN A 59 8.92 -12.06 -10.26
N ILE A 60 7.73 -12.22 -9.68
CA ILE A 60 6.49 -12.32 -10.44
C ILE A 60 6.08 -10.93 -10.94
N VAL A 61 5.72 -10.82 -12.21
CA VAL A 61 5.18 -9.59 -12.78
C VAL A 61 3.77 -9.34 -12.23
N PRO A 62 3.49 -8.18 -11.60
CA PRO A 62 2.16 -7.88 -11.07
C PRO A 62 1.05 -7.92 -12.13
N GLY A 63 -0.05 -8.58 -11.81
CA GLY A 63 -1.23 -8.74 -12.66
C GLY A 63 -1.14 -9.86 -13.70
N SER A 64 -0.10 -10.71 -13.64
CA SER A 64 0.13 -11.80 -14.60
C SER A 64 -0.31 -13.18 -14.12
N VAL A 65 -0.62 -13.33 -12.83
CA VAL A 65 -0.86 -14.62 -12.20
C VAL A 65 -2.29 -15.06 -12.41
N ASN A 66 -2.42 -16.28 -12.89
CA ASN A 66 -3.66 -17.02 -12.94
C ASN A 66 -3.38 -18.49 -12.63
N PHE A 67 -3.99 -19.03 -11.58
CA PHE A 67 -3.84 -20.44 -11.23
C PHE A 67 -5.17 -21.05 -10.79
N THR A 68 -5.25 -22.37 -10.84
CA THR A 68 -6.42 -23.13 -10.42
C THR A 68 -6.10 -23.99 -9.20
N MET A 69 -7.01 -24.00 -8.24
CA MET A 69 -6.91 -24.82 -7.02
C MET A 69 -8.33 -25.05 -6.47
N GLY A 70 -8.64 -26.26 -5.99
CA GLY A 70 -9.94 -26.54 -5.36
C GLY A 70 -11.16 -26.20 -6.24
N GLY A 71 -11.05 -26.36 -7.56
CA GLY A 71 -12.10 -26.05 -8.53
C GLY A 71 -12.33 -24.56 -8.80
N LYS A 72 -11.52 -23.68 -8.22
CA LYS A 72 -11.58 -22.22 -8.43
C LYS A 72 -10.39 -21.75 -9.26
N THR A 73 -10.60 -20.66 -9.97
CA THR A 73 -9.56 -19.93 -10.70
C THR A 73 -9.25 -18.65 -9.94
N TYR A 74 -7.99 -18.49 -9.55
CA TYR A 74 -7.48 -17.35 -8.79
C TYR A 74 -6.64 -16.48 -9.70
N PHE A 75 -6.82 -15.17 -9.59
CA PHE A 75 -6.02 -14.17 -10.31
C PHE A 75 -5.56 -13.07 -9.37
N ASP A 76 -4.45 -12.42 -9.68
CA ASP A 76 -3.88 -11.39 -8.84
C ASP A 76 -4.26 -9.96 -9.28
N ARG A 77 -4.31 -9.05 -8.32
CA ARG A 77 -4.44 -7.61 -8.54
C ARG A 77 -3.80 -6.86 -7.38
N ALA A 78 -2.73 -6.12 -7.65
CA ALA A 78 -1.99 -5.31 -6.68
C ALA A 78 -1.63 -6.08 -5.38
N GLY A 79 -1.15 -7.32 -5.52
CA GLY A 79 -0.72 -8.21 -4.44
C GLY A 79 -1.85 -8.89 -3.66
N ASN A 80 -3.10 -8.71 -4.07
CA ASN A 80 -4.23 -9.48 -3.56
C ASN A 80 -4.65 -10.53 -4.58
N LEU A 81 -5.10 -11.68 -4.09
CA LEU A 81 -5.67 -12.73 -4.93
C LEU A 81 -7.19 -12.67 -4.87
N TYR A 82 -7.83 -12.94 -6.01
CA TYR A 82 -9.28 -12.92 -6.17
C TYR A 82 -9.75 -14.16 -6.93
N TYR A 83 -10.99 -14.58 -6.69
CA TYR A 83 -11.67 -15.62 -7.47
C TYR A 83 -13.12 -15.21 -7.72
N ASN A 84 -13.85 -15.98 -8.54
CA ASN A 84 -15.24 -15.70 -8.94
C ASN A 84 -15.39 -14.30 -9.57
N LEU A 85 -14.59 -14.00 -10.60
CA LEU A 85 -14.78 -12.77 -11.37
C LEU A 85 -16.11 -12.83 -12.14
N ASP A 86 -17.02 -11.93 -11.82
CA ASP A 86 -18.18 -11.63 -12.66
C ASP A 86 -17.73 -10.72 -13.80
N VAL A 87 -17.77 -11.23 -15.02
CA VAL A 87 -17.35 -10.50 -16.23
C VAL A 87 -18.28 -9.35 -16.61
N ALA A 88 -19.54 -9.35 -16.14
CA ALA A 88 -20.49 -8.29 -16.43
C ALA A 88 -20.32 -7.09 -15.49
N THR A 89 -20.06 -7.34 -14.20
CA THR A 89 -19.93 -6.28 -13.18
C THR A 89 -18.48 -5.97 -12.80
N GLY A 90 -17.52 -6.83 -13.15
CA GLY A 90 -16.13 -6.72 -12.76
C GLY A 90 -15.86 -7.07 -11.29
N ASN A 91 -16.87 -7.54 -10.56
CA ASN A 91 -16.76 -7.90 -9.14
C ASN A 91 -16.04 -9.24 -8.97
N ALA A 92 -15.23 -9.35 -7.93
CA ALA A 92 -14.56 -10.59 -7.56
C ALA A 92 -14.40 -10.69 -6.04
N THR A 93 -14.33 -11.91 -5.55
CA THR A 93 -14.18 -12.19 -4.11
C THR A 93 -12.70 -12.26 -3.76
N LYS A 94 -12.27 -11.48 -2.75
CA LYS A 94 -10.90 -11.55 -2.24
C LYS A 94 -10.64 -12.93 -1.62
N ALA A 95 -9.54 -13.54 -2.02
CA ALA A 95 -9.10 -14.86 -1.63
C ALA A 95 -7.97 -14.85 -0.60
N GLY A 96 -7.12 -13.83 -0.66
CA GLY A 96 -5.86 -13.80 0.06
C GLY A 96 -4.87 -12.81 -0.55
N THR A 97 -3.58 -13.06 -0.35
CA THR A 97 -2.47 -12.21 -0.80
C THR A 97 -1.40 -13.01 -1.52
N LEU A 98 -0.63 -12.29 -2.34
CA LEU A 98 0.54 -12.79 -3.07
C LEU A 98 1.69 -11.81 -2.86
N ASN A 99 2.82 -12.33 -2.43
CA ASN A 99 4.09 -11.62 -2.44
C ASN A 99 4.79 -11.85 -3.78
N TYR A 100 4.98 -10.80 -4.57
CA TYR A 100 5.57 -10.90 -5.91
C TYR A 100 7.08 -11.17 -5.89
N GLN A 101 7.76 -10.89 -4.78
CA GLN A 101 9.19 -11.13 -4.63
C GLN A 101 9.50 -12.57 -4.18
N SER A 102 8.73 -13.10 -3.22
CA SER A 102 8.97 -14.46 -2.71
C SER A 102 8.12 -15.54 -3.39
N GLY A 103 7.11 -15.16 -4.16
CA GLY A 103 6.11 -16.09 -4.71
C GLY A 103 5.16 -16.68 -3.67
N GLU A 104 5.28 -16.29 -2.38
CA GLU A 104 4.44 -16.80 -1.30
C GLU A 104 2.99 -16.33 -1.49
N VAL A 105 2.12 -17.31 -1.66
CA VAL A 105 0.68 -17.16 -1.64
C VAL A 105 0.17 -17.47 -0.25
N THR A 106 -0.68 -16.60 0.29
CA THR A 106 -1.47 -16.87 1.50
C THR A 106 -2.94 -16.75 1.14
N LEU A 107 -3.67 -17.87 1.16
CA LEU A 107 -5.12 -17.90 0.89
C LEU A 107 -5.90 -17.99 2.20
N ASP A 108 -6.74 -16.98 2.45
CA ASP A 108 -7.68 -16.91 3.56
C ASP A 108 -9.04 -17.52 3.20
N ALA A 109 -9.38 -17.55 1.91
CA ALA A 109 -10.62 -18.14 1.39
C ALA A 109 -10.32 -19.14 0.26
N TRP A 110 -10.58 -20.41 0.53
CA TRP A 110 -10.41 -21.53 -0.39
C TRP A 110 -11.53 -22.56 -0.23
N THR A 111 -11.67 -23.46 -1.21
CA THR A 111 -12.65 -24.55 -1.13
C THR A 111 -12.16 -25.62 -0.15
N THR A 112 -12.86 -25.81 0.97
CA THR A 112 -12.52 -26.85 1.96
C THR A 112 -12.83 -28.25 1.42
N GLY A 113 -12.00 -29.24 1.78
CA GLY A 113 -12.18 -30.63 1.34
C GLY A 113 -11.94 -30.90 -0.15
N ALA A 114 -11.56 -29.90 -0.94
CA ALA A 114 -11.21 -30.05 -2.35
C ALA A 114 -9.72 -30.39 -2.53
N SER A 115 -9.35 -30.84 -3.73
CA SER A 115 -7.94 -31.08 -4.08
C SER A 115 -7.10 -29.82 -3.90
N ALA A 116 -5.97 -29.97 -3.18
CA ALA A 116 -4.96 -28.93 -2.99
C ALA A 116 -3.95 -28.84 -4.14
N ALA A 117 -4.18 -29.57 -5.25
CA ALA A 117 -3.34 -29.47 -6.43
C ALA A 117 -3.46 -28.07 -7.05
N VAL A 118 -2.34 -27.35 -7.09
CA VAL A 118 -2.21 -26.04 -7.73
C VAL A 118 -1.76 -26.25 -9.18
N SER A 119 -2.52 -25.71 -10.13
CA SER A 119 -2.12 -25.67 -11.55
C SER A 119 -2.06 -24.22 -12.01
N VAL A 120 -0.85 -23.75 -12.29
CA VAL A 120 -0.60 -22.42 -12.86
C VAL A 120 -1.04 -22.41 -14.32
N LYS A 121 -1.89 -21.46 -14.68
CA LYS A 121 -2.42 -21.26 -16.05
C LYS A 121 -1.65 -20.17 -16.78
N SER A 122 -1.39 -19.06 -16.10
CA SER A 122 -0.51 -18.00 -16.59
C SER A 122 0.27 -17.43 -15.42
N MET A 123 1.53 -17.11 -15.65
CA MET A 123 2.38 -16.38 -14.74
C MET A 123 3.55 -15.86 -15.55
N LEU A 124 3.82 -14.56 -15.48
CA LEU A 124 5.03 -13.99 -16.04
C LEU A 124 5.99 -13.73 -14.89
N THR A 125 7.23 -14.13 -15.09
CA THR A 125 8.34 -13.85 -14.17
C THR A 125 9.36 -12.99 -14.88
N SER A 126 10.08 -12.18 -14.11
CA SER A 126 11.18 -11.36 -14.59
C SER A 126 12.39 -11.54 -13.68
N MET A 127 13.57 -11.63 -14.29
CA MET A 127 14.83 -11.52 -13.57
C MET A 127 15.13 -10.09 -13.13
N ASP A 128 14.49 -9.09 -13.75
CA ASP A 128 14.65 -7.69 -13.42
C ASP A 128 13.28 -7.02 -13.19
N GLY A 129 12.91 -6.89 -11.91
CA GLY A 129 11.67 -6.23 -11.49
C GLY A 129 11.81 -4.72 -11.31
N HIS A 130 13.00 -4.14 -11.57
CA HIS A 130 13.33 -2.73 -11.32
C HIS A 130 12.69 -2.18 -10.02
N PRO A 131 13.00 -2.77 -8.84
CA PRO A 131 12.51 -2.25 -7.57
C PRO A 131 13.08 -0.86 -7.33
N VAL A 132 12.21 0.11 -7.08
CA VAL A 132 12.61 1.49 -6.76
C VAL A 132 12.12 1.88 -5.37
N ASP A 133 13.00 2.53 -4.61
CA ASP A 133 12.69 3.12 -3.31
C ASP A 133 12.45 4.64 -3.41
N GLU A 134 12.85 5.29 -4.50
CA GLU A 134 12.61 6.72 -4.76
C GLU A 134 12.20 6.96 -6.22
N VAL A 135 11.26 7.88 -6.42
CA VAL A 135 10.89 8.38 -7.73
C VAL A 135 10.83 9.90 -7.72
N THR A 136 11.43 10.51 -8.74
CA THR A 136 11.32 11.95 -9.00
C THR A 136 10.85 12.15 -10.43
N PHE A 137 9.80 12.94 -10.60
CA PHE A 137 9.26 13.28 -11.92
C PHE A 137 8.73 14.71 -11.94
N ARG A 138 8.45 15.22 -13.15
CA ARG A 138 7.80 16.52 -13.35
C ARG A 138 6.45 16.32 -14.03
N ALA A 139 5.41 16.95 -13.50
CA ALA A 139 4.11 16.98 -14.16
C ALA A 139 4.18 17.75 -15.48
N PRO A 140 3.39 17.36 -16.51
CA PRO A 140 3.40 18.03 -17.81
C PRO A 140 2.80 19.45 -17.79
N VAL A 141 2.10 19.82 -16.72
CA VAL A 141 1.50 21.15 -16.53
C VAL A 141 2.01 21.74 -15.22
N ALA A 142 2.29 23.03 -15.24
CA ALA A 142 2.61 23.85 -14.08
C ALA A 142 1.99 25.25 -14.24
N PRO A 143 1.48 25.88 -13.17
CA PRO A 143 1.41 25.38 -11.79
C PRO A 143 0.31 24.33 -11.60
N LEU A 144 0.53 23.45 -10.62
CA LEU A 144 -0.42 22.42 -10.19
C LEU A 144 -1.40 22.96 -9.16
N ARG A 145 -2.65 22.49 -9.21
CA ARG A 145 -3.65 22.75 -8.17
C ARG A 145 -3.22 22.05 -6.89
N THR A 146 -3.19 22.80 -5.78
CA THR A 146 -2.90 22.26 -4.45
C THR A 146 -3.84 21.10 -4.10
N GLY A 147 -3.27 20.04 -3.51
CA GLY A 147 -4.00 18.84 -3.11
C GLY A 147 -4.54 17.97 -4.26
N SER A 148 -4.14 18.22 -5.51
CA SER A 148 -4.62 17.45 -6.66
C SER A 148 -3.73 16.26 -7.04
N VAL A 149 -2.53 16.17 -6.47
CA VAL A 149 -1.55 15.14 -6.84
C VAL A 149 -1.81 13.87 -6.04
N GLN A 150 -2.03 12.78 -6.76
CA GLN A 150 -2.16 11.44 -6.19
C GLN A 150 -1.27 10.46 -6.98
N VAL A 151 -0.69 9.50 -6.25
CA VAL A 151 0.24 8.49 -6.78
C VAL A 151 -0.22 7.12 -6.32
N LEU A 152 -0.24 6.18 -7.27
CA LEU A 152 -0.52 4.77 -7.07
C LEU A 152 0.68 3.93 -7.50
N ALA A 153 1.01 2.89 -6.73
CA ALA A 153 2.07 1.93 -7.06
C ALA A 153 1.81 0.58 -6.38
N THR A 154 2.47 -0.49 -6.81
CA THR A 154 2.37 -1.83 -6.16
C THR A 154 3.69 -2.17 -5.48
N ARG A 155 3.64 -2.56 -4.21
CA ARG A 155 4.83 -2.97 -3.45
C ARG A 155 5.33 -4.36 -3.89
N LEU A 156 6.63 -4.61 -3.72
CA LEU A 156 7.21 -5.94 -3.99
C LEU A 156 6.59 -7.04 -3.13
N ALA A 157 6.37 -6.75 -1.84
CA ALA A 157 5.70 -7.66 -0.91
C ALA A 157 4.20 -7.85 -1.21
N GLY A 158 3.67 -7.19 -2.24
CA GLY A 158 2.24 -7.09 -2.51
C GLY A 158 1.59 -5.91 -1.78
N GLY A 159 0.39 -5.54 -2.25
CA GLY A 159 -0.37 -4.42 -1.71
C GLY A 159 -0.20 -3.13 -2.52
N LEU A 160 -1.29 -2.37 -2.57
CA LEU A 160 -1.36 -1.07 -3.25
C LEU A 160 -0.80 0.04 -2.34
N VAL A 161 0.04 0.88 -2.92
CA VAL A 161 0.35 2.23 -2.44
C VAL A 161 -0.66 3.17 -3.09
N ASN A 162 -1.36 3.96 -2.29
CA ASN A 162 -2.26 5.00 -2.78
C ASN A 162 -2.13 6.21 -1.86
N VAL A 163 -1.41 7.23 -2.32
CA VAL A 163 -1.07 8.42 -1.53
C VAL A 163 -1.43 9.70 -2.26
N SER A 164 -1.83 10.71 -1.51
CA SER A 164 -2.15 12.04 -2.03
C SER A 164 -1.33 13.10 -1.30
N ALA A 165 -0.87 14.11 -2.04
CA ALA A 165 -0.18 15.25 -1.47
C ALA A 165 -1.19 16.19 -0.77
N ASN A 166 -0.83 16.71 0.39
CA ASN A 166 -1.61 17.69 1.13
C ASN A 166 -1.46 19.11 0.55
N THR A 167 -2.12 20.11 1.13
CA THR A 167 -2.03 21.51 0.67
C THR A 167 -0.63 22.12 0.79
N SER A 168 0.22 21.59 1.67
CA SER A 168 1.62 22.01 1.86
C SER A 168 2.60 21.31 0.91
N GLY A 169 2.13 20.34 0.12
CA GLY A 169 2.94 19.57 -0.82
C GLY A 169 3.41 18.22 -0.28
N ASP A 170 3.15 17.88 0.98
CA ASP A 170 3.67 16.66 1.58
C ASP A 170 2.74 15.46 1.35
N PHE A 171 3.33 14.30 1.06
CA PHE A 171 2.58 13.05 1.00
C PHE A 171 2.38 12.48 2.41
N VAL A 172 1.12 12.26 2.81
CA VAL A 172 0.78 11.63 4.09
C VAL A 172 0.27 10.22 3.81
N GLY A 173 1.08 9.21 4.11
CA GLY A 173 0.75 7.81 3.87
C GLY A 173 1.59 6.84 4.71
N VAL A 174 1.16 5.58 4.75
CA VAL A 174 1.92 4.50 5.41
C VAL A 174 3.05 4.07 4.48
N ASP A 175 4.28 4.07 5.01
CA ASP A 175 5.51 3.71 4.29
C ASP A 175 5.74 4.53 3.01
N VAL A 176 5.35 5.81 3.02
CA VAL A 176 5.64 6.75 1.94
C VAL A 176 5.92 8.13 2.53
N SER A 177 6.97 8.77 2.07
CA SER A 177 7.27 10.17 2.35
C SER A 177 7.65 10.87 1.05
N GLY A 178 7.44 12.17 0.97
CA GLY A 178 7.74 12.91 -0.25
C GLY A 178 7.18 14.32 -0.24
N HIS A 179 7.51 15.07 -1.28
CA HIS A 179 7.07 16.44 -1.44
C HIS A 179 6.77 16.77 -2.90
N VAL A 180 5.76 17.62 -3.11
CA VAL A 180 5.36 18.22 -4.37
C VAL A 180 5.57 19.72 -4.28
N ASP A 181 6.38 20.24 -5.20
CA ASP A 181 6.41 21.66 -5.48
C ASP A 181 5.29 21.98 -6.50
N TYR A 182 4.22 22.60 -6.01
CA TYR A 182 3.06 22.95 -6.83
C TYR A 182 3.35 24.03 -7.87
N GLU A 183 4.38 24.87 -7.68
CA GLU A 183 4.73 25.92 -8.64
C GLU A 183 5.51 25.34 -9.81
N THR A 184 6.52 24.52 -9.53
CA THR A 184 7.38 23.92 -10.58
C THR A 184 6.78 22.64 -11.18
N GLY A 185 5.84 22.01 -10.47
CA GLY A 185 5.24 20.73 -10.81
C GLY A 185 6.18 19.55 -10.56
N VAL A 186 7.25 19.73 -9.79
CA VAL A 186 8.22 18.68 -9.47
C VAL A 186 7.70 17.86 -8.29
N VAL A 187 7.73 16.55 -8.44
CA VAL A 187 7.22 15.59 -7.47
C VAL A 187 8.33 14.63 -7.10
N ARG A 188 8.60 14.49 -5.80
CA ARG A 188 9.56 13.52 -5.24
C ARG A 188 8.85 12.64 -4.22
N LEU A 189 8.93 11.33 -4.38
CA LEU A 189 8.43 10.36 -3.41
C LEU A 189 9.49 9.33 -3.10
N ARG A 190 9.52 8.93 -1.84
CA ARG A 190 10.32 7.83 -1.32
C ARG A 190 9.40 6.81 -0.65
N PHE A 191 9.57 5.54 -1.00
CA PHE A 191 8.78 4.42 -0.51
C PHE A 191 9.52 3.73 0.65
N GLY A 192 8.99 3.91 1.85
CA GLY A 192 9.56 3.43 3.09
C GLY A 192 9.20 4.32 4.27
N ALA A 193 9.72 3.97 5.44
CA ALA A 193 9.46 4.71 6.67
C ALA A 193 10.74 4.85 7.50
N TYR A 194 10.87 5.96 8.23
CA TYR A 194 11.91 6.11 9.24
C TYR A 194 11.51 5.34 10.51
N VAL A 195 12.30 4.31 10.85
CA VAL A 195 12.10 3.45 12.02
C VAL A 195 13.24 3.63 13.02
N VAL A 196 13.03 3.26 14.28
CA VAL A 196 14.09 3.31 15.30
C VAL A 196 15.21 2.35 14.92
N ALA A 197 16.45 2.83 14.96
CA ALA A 197 17.63 2.05 14.56
C ALA A 197 17.93 0.90 15.53
N ALA A 198 17.75 1.14 16.84
CA ALA A 198 17.98 0.14 17.88
C ALA A 198 17.08 -1.09 17.68
N GLY A 199 17.69 -2.28 17.66
CA GLY A 199 17.01 -3.56 17.46
C GLY A 199 16.83 -4.00 16.01
N ASN A 200 17.30 -3.21 15.05
CA ASN A 200 17.25 -3.54 13.61
C ASN A 200 18.65 -3.76 12.99
N GLU A 201 19.69 -3.94 13.81
CA GLU A 201 21.09 -3.99 13.37
C GLU A 201 21.42 -5.20 12.49
N THR A 202 20.59 -6.24 12.53
CA THR A 202 20.73 -7.48 11.74
C THR A 202 20.04 -7.41 10.38
N GLN A 203 19.32 -6.33 10.09
CA GLN A 203 18.56 -6.19 8.87
C GLN A 203 19.46 -5.82 7.70
N VAL A 204 19.18 -6.36 6.51
CA VAL A 204 19.99 -6.13 5.29
C VAL A 204 20.03 -4.65 4.88
N TRP A 205 18.97 -3.90 5.19
CA TRP A 205 18.86 -2.46 4.91
C TRP A 205 19.52 -1.58 5.97
N TYR A 206 20.00 -2.16 7.07
CA TYR A 206 20.62 -1.40 8.16
C TYR A 206 22.02 -0.94 7.79
N SER A 207 22.30 0.34 8.02
CA SER A 207 23.63 0.93 7.93
C SER A 207 23.84 1.87 9.11
N ALA A 208 24.91 1.64 9.88
CA ALA A 208 25.24 2.49 11.04
C ALA A 208 25.47 3.96 10.64
N ALA A 209 25.94 4.22 9.42
CA ALA A 209 26.12 5.58 8.89
C ALA A 209 24.80 6.24 8.45
N GLY A 210 23.73 5.46 8.27
CA GLY A 210 22.40 5.95 7.89
C GLY A 210 21.51 6.30 9.07
N VAL A 211 21.99 6.15 10.30
CA VAL A 211 21.25 6.51 11.52
C VAL A 211 21.30 8.02 11.69
N GLY A 212 20.12 8.66 11.64
CA GLY A 212 19.95 10.08 11.86
C GLY A 212 20.26 10.49 13.30
N THR A 213 20.41 11.80 13.51
CA THR A 213 20.58 12.39 14.85
C THR A 213 19.38 12.16 15.78
N ASP A 214 18.23 11.80 15.22
CA ASP A 214 17.01 11.41 15.91
C ASP A 214 16.98 9.91 16.30
N GLY A 215 18.05 9.16 16.02
CA GLY A 215 18.15 7.72 16.28
C GLY A 215 17.29 6.87 15.34
N LYS A 216 16.77 7.45 14.25
CA LYS A 216 15.98 6.75 13.25
C LYS A 216 16.80 6.44 12.00
N ILE A 217 16.37 5.41 11.28
CA ILE A 217 16.96 4.96 10.03
C ILE A 217 15.84 4.69 9.03
N PHE A 218 16.08 4.99 7.76
CA PHE A 218 15.12 4.73 6.70
C PHE A 218 15.06 3.23 6.39
N LYS A 219 13.87 2.65 6.56
CA LYS A 219 13.54 1.28 6.13
C LYS A 219 12.87 1.34 4.76
N PRO A 220 13.52 0.85 3.69
CA PRO A 220 12.95 0.85 2.34
C PRO A 220 11.74 -0.08 2.23
N ALA A 221 10.72 0.35 1.49
CA ALA A 221 9.56 -0.45 1.10
C ALA A 221 9.37 -0.36 -0.41
N PRO A 222 10.22 -1.03 -1.22
CA PRO A 222 10.31 -0.77 -2.64
C PRO A 222 9.02 -1.15 -3.40
N VAL A 223 8.79 -0.44 -4.49
CA VAL A 223 7.68 -0.66 -5.42
C VAL A 223 8.20 -1.03 -6.81
N PHE A 224 7.36 -1.66 -7.61
CA PHE A 224 7.67 -1.91 -9.02
C PHE A 224 7.57 -0.60 -9.81
N ALA A 225 8.66 -0.19 -10.45
CA ALA A 225 8.72 1.06 -11.22
C ALA A 225 7.59 1.16 -12.27
N ASP A 226 7.33 0.08 -12.99
CA ASP A 226 6.32 0.00 -14.06
C ASP A 226 4.88 0.16 -13.58
N THR A 227 4.65 0.00 -12.27
CA THR A 227 3.31 0.12 -11.67
C THR A 227 3.01 1.53 -11.17
N ILE A 228 4.00 2.43 -11.17
CA ILE A 228 3.83 3.80 -10.69
C ILE A 228 2.96 4.58 -11.67
N ARG A 229 1.83 5.09 -11.18
CA ARG A 229 0.90 5.94 -11.91
C ARG A 229 0.56 7.15 -11.07
N PHE A 230 0.36 8.30 -11.70
CA PHE A 230 -0.03 9.51 -11.00
C PHE A 230 -1.15 10.24 -11.74
N ASN A 231 -1.89 11.06 -10.99
CA ASN A 231 -2.86 12.02 -11.48
C ASN A 231 -2.61 13.36 -10.81
N ALA A 232 -2.80 14.44 -11.57
CA ALA A 232 -2.66 15.81 -11.10
C ALA A 232 -3.56 16.74 -11.94
N VAL A 233 -3.99 17.85 -11.36
CA VAL A 233 -4.74 18.89 -12.07
C VAL A 233 -3.90 20.15 -12.11
N GLY A 234 -3.71 20.74 -13.29
CA GLY A 234 -2.94 21.98 -13.47
C GLY A 234 -3.81 23.13 -13.95
N PHE A 235 -3.34 24.37 -13.73
CA PHE A 235 -3.95 25.56 -14.30
C PHE A 235 -3.17 25.98 -15.56
N THR A 236 -3.91 26.36 -16.59
CA THR A 236 -3.34 27.07 -17.74
C THR A 236 -4.03 28.43 -17.82
N TYR A 237 -3.23 29.48 -17.76
CA TYR A 237 -3.72 30.84 -18.00
C TYR A 237 -3.37 31.17 -19.44
N LEU A 238 -4.37 31.22 -20.30
CA LEU A 238 -4.20 31.83 -21.61
C LEU A 238 -4.23 33.35 -21.39
N PRO A 239 -3.15 34.09 -21.68
CA PRO A 239 -3.23 35.54 -21.66
C PRO A 239 -4.30 35.99 -22.66
N LEU A 240 -5.22 36.84 -22.21
CA LEU A 240 -6.24 37.41 -23.09
C LEU A 240 -5.54 38.43 -24.01
N ASP A 241 -5.72 38.27 -25.32
CA ASP A 241 -5.05 39.09 -26.33
C ASP A 241 -5.42 40.57 -26.17
N ALA A 242 -4.40 41.43 -26.13
CA ALA A 242 -4.55 42.88 -25.97
C ALA A 242 -5.28 43.52 -27.16
N ASP A 243 -5.17 42.92 -28.36
CA ASP A 243 -5.86 43.41 -29.57
C ASP A 243 -7.37 43.15 -29.50
N ILE A 244 -7.81 42.13 -28.77
CA ILE A 244 -9.24 41.84 -28.54
C ILE A 244 -9.80 42.73 -27.40
N LEU A 245 -8.98 43.02 -26.38
CA LEU A 245 -9.36 43.86 -25.25
C LEU A 245 -9.29 45.37 -25.53
N GLY A 246 -8.49 45.80 -26.52
CA GLY A 246 -8.19 47.21 -26.78
C GLY A 246 -7.43 47.91 -25.63
N LEU A 247 -6.86 47.15 -24.70
CA LEU A 247 -6.18 47.64 -23.49
C LEU A 247 -4.95 46.78 -23.21
N ASP A 248 -3.83 47.43 -22.87
CA ASP A 248 -2.57 46.78 -22.53
C ASP A 248 -2.65 46.10 -21.14
N PRO A 249 -2.61 44.76 -21.06
CA PRO A 249 -2.77 44.02 -19.80
C PRO A 249 -1.58 44.20 -18.86
N VAL A 250 -0.43 44.67 -19.34
CA VAL A 250 0.77 44.88 -18.50
C VAL A 250 0.58 46.01 -17.49
N ARG A 251 -0.39 46.90 -17.72
CA ARG A 251 -0.68 48.05 -16.84
C ARG A 251 -1.92 47.86 -15.97
N LEU A 252 -2.52 46.66 -15.97
CA LEU A 252 -3.66 46.38 -15.11
C LEU A 252 -3.19 46.00 -13.69
N PRO A 253 -3.86 46.51 -12.64
CA PRO A 253 -3.66 46.00 -11.29
C PRO A 253 -3.90 44.49 -11.24
N GLN A 254 -3.16 43.79 -10.38
CA GLN A 254 -3.20 42.33 -10.23
C GLN A 254 -4.59 41.80 -9.82
N ASP A 255 -5.49 42.68 -9.35
CA ASP A 255 -6.87 42.37 -8.98
C ASP A 255 -7.90 42.52 -10.12
N GLY A 256 -7.47 42.96 -11.31
CA GLY A 256 -8.31 43.13 -12.50
C GLY A 256 -9.34 44.27 -12.40
N LYS A 257 -9.32 45.10 -11.35
CA LYS A 257 -10.26 46.22 -11.20
C LYS A 257 -9.73 47.46 -11.88
N VAL A 258 -10.50 47.96 -12.85
CA VAL A 258 -10.21 49.20 -13.58
C VAL A 258 -11.27 50.23 -13.27
N SER A 259 -10.84 51.47 -13.03
CA SER A 259 -11.77 52.60 -12.89
C SER A 259 -12.39 52.90 -14.25
N ILE A 260 -13.70 52.70 -14.38
CA ILE A 260 -14.46 53.05 -15.59
C ILE A 260 -15.02 54.47 -15.45
N PHE A 261 -14.71 55.33 -16.43
CA PHE A 261 -15.36 56.62 -16.61
C PHE A 261 -16.39 56.51 -17.73
N ARG A 262 -17.61 57.01 -17.47
CA ARG A 262 -18.68 57.08 -18.46
C ARG A 262 -18.70 58.47 -19.11
N PRO A 263 -19.01 58.56 -20.42
CA PRO A 263 -19.24 59.85 -21.06
C PRO A 263 -20.28 60.67 -20.28
N GLY A 264 -19.93 61.90 -19.88
CA GLY A 264 -20.78 62.78 -19.07
C GLY A 264 -20.56 62.73 -17.55
N GLY A 265 -19.66 61.88 -17.04
CA GLY A 265 -19.20 61.92 -15.65
C GLY A 265 -17.94 62.79 -15.49
N PHE A 266 -17.77 63.43 -14.33
CA PHE A 266 -16.52 64.10 -13.96
C PHE A 266 -15.70 63.21 -13.01
N ALA A 267 -14.39 63.14 -13.26
CA ALA A 267 -13.43 62.44 -12.41
C ALA A 267 -12.59 63.49 -11.67
N VAL A 268 -12.61 63.46 -10.34
CA VAL A 268 -11.76 64.34 -9.52
C VAL A 268 -10.54 63.55 -9.09
N LEU A 269 -9.39 63.89 -9.66
CA LEU A 269 -8.07 63.44 -9.20
C LEU A 269 -7.55 64.47 -8.21
N GLY A 270 -7.61 64.14 -6.92
CA GLY A 270 -7.09 64.97 -5.84
C GLY A 270 -5.68 64.54 -5.46
N HIS A 271 -4.77 65.52 -5.32
CA HIS A 271 -3.46 65.34 -4.71
C HIS A 271 -3.51 65.85 -3.26
N THR A 272 -3.34 64.97 -2.27
CA THR A 272 -3.53 65.29 -0.84
C THR A 272 -2.31 65.93 -0.17
N ALA A 273 -1.23 66.19 -0.91
CA ALA A 273 -0.05 66.81 -0.31
C ALA A 273 -0.28 68.32 -0.07
N SER A 274 0.03 68.76 1.15
CA SER A 274 -0.05 70.15 1.56
C SER A 274 1.32 70.82 1.45
N ILE A 275 1.38 71.96 0.74
CA ILE A 275 2.56 72.81 0.59
C ILE A 275 2.22 74.22 1.10
N THR A 276 3.07 74.77 1.98
CA THR A 276 3.00 76.17 2.39
C THR A 276 3.88 77.01 1.47
N ALA A 277 3.27 77.84 0.62
CA ALA A 277 3.98 78.75 -0.28
C ALA A 277 3.29 80.12 -0.36
N THR A 278 4.09 81.19 -0.41
CA THR A 278 3.58 82.53 -0.73
C THR A 278 3.40 82.64 -2.24
N VAL A 279 2.16 82.77 -2.72
CA VAL A 279 1.84 82.78 -4.15
C VAL A 279 1.80 84.18 -4.74
N SER A 280 2.23 84.29 -6.00
CA SER A 280 1.99 85.47 -6.86
C SER A 280 1.39 85.03 -8.20
N ASN A 281 0.76 85.96 -8.91
CA ASN A 281 0.01 85.64 -10.13
C ASN A 281 0.95 85.06 -11.22
N GLY A 282 0.59 83.89 -11.76
CA GLY A 282 1.33 83.21 -12.83
C GLY A 282 2.39 82.19 -12.36
N GLN A 283 2.52 81.93 -11.06
CA GLN A 283 3.51 80.98 -10.55
C GLN A 283 3.06 79.52 -10.68
N VAL A 284 3.90 78.67 -11.29
CA VAL A 284 3.75 77.21 -11.27
C VAL A 284 4.38 76.68 -9.99
N ILE A 285 3.59 76.01 -9.16
CA ILE A 285 4.07 75.30 -7.97
C ILE A 285 4.22 73.82 -8.33
N ASN A 286 5.44 73.29 -8.16
CA ASN A 286 5.70 71.87 -8.30
C ASN A 286 5.41 71.17 -6.97
N CYS A 287 4.52 70.19 -6.99
CA CYS A 287 4.08 69.44 -5.81
C CYS A 287 4.61 67.99 -5.80
N ALA A 288 5.70 67.71 -6.53
CA ALA A 288 6.39 66.41 -6.52
C ALA A 288 7.02 66.09 -5.15
#